data_AF-A0A268R4Z3-F1
#
_entry.id   AF-A0A268R4Z3-F1
#
_cell.length_a   1.000
_cell.length_b   1.000
_cell.length_c   1.000
_cell.angle_alpha   90.00
_cell.angle_beta   90.00
_cell.angle_gamma   90.00
#
_symmetry.space_group_name_H-M   'P 1'
#
loop_
_entity.id
_entity.type
_entity.pdbx_description
1 polymer ?
#
loop_
_entity_poly.entity_id
_entity_poly.type
_entity_poly.pdbx_seq_one_letter_code
_entity_poly.pdbx_strand_id
1 'polypeptide(L)'
;DEFMVIEKYSHVMHIVSNVKGELADGKNAVDIIDAVFPGGTITGAPKVRTMEIIEELEPVTRGPYTGSLGWINFSGDLELNIIIRT
;
A
#
# COMPACT_ATOMS: atom_id res chain seq x y z
N ASP A 1 -0.31 6.43 -15.63
CA ASP A 1 0.39 7.05 -16.77
C ASP A 1 1.62 7.86 -16.39
N GLU A 2 2.23 7.63 -15.23
CA GLU A 2 3.53 8.23 -14.92
C GLU A 2 4.49 7.10 -14.54
N PHE A 3 5.67 7.10 -15.15
CA PHE A 3 6.69 6.08 -14.94
C PHE A 3 8.02 6.73 -14.62
N MET A 4 8.56 6.40 -13.45
CA MET A 4 9.82 6.94 -12.91
C MET A 4 9.93 8.47 -12.98
N VAL A 5 8.85 9.19 -12.71
CA VAL A 5 8.84 10.66 -12.69
C VAL A 5 9.44 11.19 -11.39
N ILE A 6 10.06 12.36 -11.44
CA ILE A 6 10.63 13.01 -10.26
C ILE A 6 9.57 13.90 -9.60
N GLU A 7 9.11 13.52 -8.41
CA GLU A 7 8.31 14.38 -7.54
C GLU A 7 9.24 15.13 -6.57
N LYS A 8 9.09 16.46 -6.53
CA LYS A 8 9.89 17.34 -5.68
C LYS A 8 9.07 17.80 -4.48
N TYR A 9 9.55 17.50 -3.29
CA TYR A 9 9.06 18.04 -2.03
C TYR A 9 10.07 19.06 -1.48
N SER A 10 9.74 19.67 -0.34
CA SER A 10 10.56 20.74 0.25
C SER A 10 12.01 20.34 0.55
N HIS A 11 12.27 19.08 0.93
CA HIS A 11 13.59 18.60 1.35
C HIS A 11 14.04 17.29 0.69
N VAL A 12 13.14 16.64 -0.06
CA VAL A 12 13.41 15.34 -0.68
C VAL A 12 12.79 15.27 -2.07
N MET A 13 13.35 14.41 -2.92
CA MET A 13 12.80 14.10 -4.23
C MET A 13 12.55 12.59 -4.31
N HIS A 14 11.40 12.18 -4.85
CA HIS A 14 11.05 10.78 -5.03
C HIS A 14 10.94 10.44 -6.51
N ILE A 15 11.43 9.26 -6.89
CA ILE A 15 11.11 8.64 -8.19
C ILE A 15 9.79 7.90 -8.01
N VAL A 16 8.74 8.35 -8.69
CA VAL A 16 7.37 7.85 -8.53
C VAL A 16 6.91 7.19 -9.82
N SER A 17 6.18 6.08 -9.70
CA SER A 17 5.46 5.44 -10.81
C SER A 17 4.01 5.23 -10.41
N ASN A 18 3.09 5.69 -11.25
CA ASN A 18 1.65 5.62 -11.02
C ASN A 18 1.04 4.47 -11.80
N VAL A 19 0.69 3.40 -11.07
CA VAL A 19 -0.07 2.25 -11.56
C VAL A 19 -1.55 2.53 -11.37
N LYS A 20 -2.34 2.44 -12.45
CA LYS A 20 -3.78 2.67 -12.46
C LYS A 20 -4.48 1.51 -13.16
N GLY A 21 -5.74 1.29 -12.84
CA GLY A 21 -6.59 0.30 -13.49
C GLY A 21 -8.06 0.64 -13.26
N GLU A 22 -8.93 0.00 -14.04
CA GLU A 22 -10.37 0.07 -13.85
C GLU A 22 -10.82 -1.09 -12.96
N LEU A 23 -11.72 -0.79 -12.03
CA LEU A 23 -12.27 -1.81 -11.13
C LEU A 23 -13.20 -2.73 -11.93
N ALA A 24 -13.06 -4.04 -11.73
CA ALA A 24 -13.91 -5.01 -12.41
C ALA A 24 -15.39 -4.89 -11.97
N ASP A 25 -16.31 -5.27 -12.87
CA ASP A 25 -17.74 -5.26 -12.58
C ASP A 25 -18.07 -6.06 -11.30
N GLY A 26 -18.90 -5.47 -10.44
CA GLY A 26 -19.33 -6.08 -9.18
C GLY A 26 -18.30 -6.06 -8.05
N LYS A 27 -17.14 -5.40 -8.24
CA LYS A 27 -16.15 -5.16 -7.19
C LYS A 27 -16.32 -3.79 -6.54
N ASN A 28 -15.86 -3.65 -5.30
CA ASN A 28 -15.96 -2.41 -4.52
C ASN A 28 -14.67 -2.07 -3.76
N ALA A 29 -14.71 -0.99 -2.97
CA ALA A 29 -13.60 -0.50 -2.16
C ALA A 29 -12.97 -1.56 -1.23
N VAL A 30 -13.78 -2.45 -0.65
CA VAL A 30 -13.30 -3.49 0.27
C VAL A 30 -12.52 -4.56 -0.49
N ASP A 31 -12.98 -4.94 -1.70
CA ASP A 31 -12.22 -5.86 -2.57
C ASP A 31 -10.86 -5.28 -2.95
N ILE A 32 -10.77 -3.97 -3.16
CA ILE A 32 -9.49 -3.29 -3.45
C ILE A 32 -8.54 -3.45 -2.27
N ILE A 33 -9.01 -3.18 -1.05
CA ILE A 33 -8.20 -3.27 0.17
C ILE A 33 -7.63 -4.68 0.34
N ASP A 34 -8.48 -5.71 0.23
CA ASP A 34 -8.06 -7.12 0.35
C ASP A 34 -7.02 -7.50 -0.71
N ALA A 35 -7.16 -7.01 -1.94
CA ALA A 35 -6.24 -7.30 -3.03
C ALA A 35 -4.86 -6.63 -2.87
N VAL A 36 -4.82 -5.37 -2.41
CA VAL A 36 -3.58 -4.56 -2.43
C VAL A 36 -2.85 -4.57 -1.09
N PHE A 37 -3.54 -4.76 0.02
CA PHE A 37 -2.96 -4.74 1.36
C PHE A 37 -2.19 -6.04 1.68
N PRO A 38 -1.14 -5.99 2.53
CA PRO A 38 -0.27 -4.84 2.76
C PRO A 38 0.57 -4.50 1.52
N GLY A 39 1.09 -3.27 1.46
CA GLY A 39 1.83 -2.77 0.30
C GLY A 39 3.07 -3.63 -0.04
N GLY A 40 3.33 -3.87 -1.33
CA GLY A 40 4.44 -4.73 -1.76
C GLY A 40 5.84 -4.21 -1.40
N THR A 41 6.01 -2.89 -1.26
CA THR A 41 7.30 -2.24 -0.99
C THR A 41 7.81 -2.40 0.44
N ILE A 42 6.92 -2.71 1.40
CA ILE A 42 7.24 -2.87 2.83
C ILE A 42 7.13 -4.33 3.32
N THR A 43 6.72 -5.23 2.42
CA THR A 43 6.74 -6.68 2.58
C THR A 43 7.85 -7.22 1.71
N GLY A 44 7.52 -7.58 0.46
CA GLY A 44 8.42 -8.01 -0.59
C GLY A 44 7.68 -8.86 -1.64
N ALA A 45 8.44 -9.63 -2.42
CA ALA A 45 7.91 -10.50 -3.46
C ALA A 45 8.60 -11.88 -3.42
N PRO A 46 7.85 -13.00 -3.44
CA PRO A 46 6.39 -13.12 -3.42
C PRO A 46 5.75 -12.74 -2.07
N LYS A 47 4.68 -11.91 -2.09
CA LYS A 47 4.10 -11.24 -0.90
C LYS A 47 3.88 -12.17 0.29
N VAL A 48 3.16 -13.27 0.10
CA VAL A 48 2.82 -14.22 1.18
C VAL A 48 4.07 -14.82 1.81
N ARG A 49 4.99 -15.35 0.98
CA ARG A 49 6.23 -15.94 1.50
C ARG A 49 7.11 -14.93 2.22
N THR A 50 7.16 -13.69 1.73
CA THR A 50 7.92 -12.64 2.43
C THR A 50 7.30 -12.30 3.78
N MET A 51 5.97 -12.26 3.89
CA MET A 51 5.30 -12.03 5.17
C MET A 51 5.54 -13.16 6.18
N GLU A 52 5.53 -14.43 5.74
CA GLU A 52 5.90 -15.56 6.60
C GLU A 52 7.32 -15.40 7.16
N ILE A 53 8.28 -15.01 6.32
CA ILE A 53 9.66 -14.77 6.75
C ILE A 53 9.74 -13.59 7.72
N ILE A 54 8.97 -12.52 7.49
CA ILE A 54 8.90 -11.38 8.42
C ILE A 54 8.40 -11.85 9.79
N GLU A 55 7.35 -12.66 9.83
CA GLU A 55 6.82 -13.22 11.08
C GLU A 55 7.82 -14.16 11.78
N GLU A 56 8.59 -14.95 11.03
CA GLU A 56 9.64 -15.82 11.58
C GLU A 56 10.80 -15.01 12.20
N LEU A 57 11.10 -13.82 11.67
CA LEU A 57 12.27 -13.02 12.05
C LEU A 57 11.98 -11.89 13.04
N GLU A 58 10.79 -11.29 13.00
CA GLU A 58 10.43 -10.19 13.88
C GLU A 58 9.93 -10.72 15.23
N PRO A 59 10.48 -10.23 16.36
CA PRO A 59 10.13 -10.76 17.68
C PRO A 59 8.74 -10.32 18.17
N VAL A 60 8.08 -9.41 17.44
CA VAL A 60 6.81 -8.80 17.78
C VAL A 60 6.01 -8.50 16.53
N THR A 61 4.69 -8.41 16.66
CA THR A 61 3.84 -7.95 15.57
C THR A 61 4.07 -6.47 15.28
N ARG A 62 3.95 -6.09 14.00
CA ARG A 62 4.17 -4.69 13.56
C ARG A 62 3.08 -3.72 14.04
N GLY A 63 1.93 -4.21 14.48
CA GLY A 63 0.79 -3.37 14.84
C GLY A 63 0.42 -2.43 13.67
N PRO A 64 0.35 -1.11 13.89
CA PRO A 64 0.04 -0.17 12.81
C PRO A 64 1.20 0.03 11.82
N TYR A 65 2.45 -0.30 12.18
CA TYR A 65 3.60 -0.10 11.29
C TYR A 65 3.44 -0.94 10.03
N THR A 66 3.62 -0.33 8.86
CA THR A 66 3.36 -0.91 7.53
C THR A 66 1.88 -1.29 7.26
N GLY A 67 0.98 -0.89 8.15
CA GLY A 67 -0.46 -0.86 7.92
C GLY A 67 -0.86 0.33 7.07
N SER A 68 -2.13 0.73 7.18
CA SER A 68 -2.71 1.80 6.38
C SER A 68 -3.57 2.73 7.23
N LEU A 69 -3.54 4.03 6.93
CA LEU A 69 -4.44 5.04 7.48
C LEU A 69 -5.10 5.81 6.33
N GLY A 70 -6.37 6.15 6.49
CA GLY A 70 -7.10 6.90 5.47
C GLY A 70 -8.60 6.88 5.70
N TRP A 71 -9.38 6.98 4.62
CA TRP A 71 -10.83 7.09 4.68
C TRP A 71 -11.53 6.30 3.58
N ILE A 72 -12.79 5.95 3.83
CA ILE A 72 -13.72 5.34 2.87
C ILE A 72 -15.06 6.06 3.03
N ASN A 73 -15.70 6.45 1.93
CA ASN A 73 -17.01 7.12 1.96
C ASN A 73 -18.15 6.17 1.54
N PHE A 74 -19.40 6.61 1.74
CA PHE A 74 -20.59 5.85 1.34
C PHE A 74 -20.79 5.76 -0.18
N SER A 75 -20.09 6.59 -0.95
CA SER A 75 -20.10 6.55 -2.42
C SER A 75 -19.13 5.51 -2.98
N GLY A 76 -18.30 4.89 -2.14
CA GLY A 76 -17.33 3.87 -2.52
C GLY A 76 -15.93 4.40 -2.83
N ASP A 77 -15.68 5.69 -2.69
CA ASP A 77 -14.32 6.23 -2.82
C ASP A 77 -13.51 5.90 -1.56
N LEU A 78 -12.22 5.66 -1.77
CA LEU A 78 -11.26 5.43 -0.70
C LEU A 78 -9.92 6.09 -1.01
N GLU A 79 -9.24 6.52 0.04
CA GLU A 79 -7.84 6.95 -0.03
C GLU A 79 -7.10 6.38 1.17
N LEU A 80 -5.99 5.71 0.91
CA LEU A 80 -5.21 4.97 1.90
C LEU A 80 -3.73 5.25 1.71
N ASN A 81 -3.03 5.57 2.81
CA ASN A 81 -1.58 5.68 2.83
C ASN A 81 -0.94 4.38 3.37
N ILE A 82 0.38 4.27 3.28
CA ILE A 82 1.12 3.26 4.04
C ILE A 82 1.69 3.96 5.28
N ILE A 83 1.46 3.37 6.45
CA ILE A 83 1.98 3.87 7.73
C ILE A 83 3.47 3.54 7.79
N ILE A 84 4.28 4.48 7.31
CA ILE A 84 5.74 4.51 7.45
C ILE A 84 6.14 5.86 8.04
N ARG A 85 7.18 5.88 8.88
CA ARG A 85 7.66 7.09 9.59
C ARG A 85 6.57 7.81 10.40
N THR A 86 5.98 7.10 11.36
CA THR A 86 4.95 7.60 12.28
C THR A 86 5.53 7.89 13.66
#